data_AF-X1E838-F1
#
_entry.id   AF-X1E838-F1
#
_cell.length_a   1.000
_cell.length_b   1.000
_cell.length_c   1.000
_cell.angle_alpha   90.00
_cell.angle_beta   90.00
_cell.angle_gamma   90.00
#
_symmetry.space_group_name_H-M   'P 1'
#
loop_
_entity.id
_entity.type
_entity.pdbx_description
1 polymer ?
#
loop_
_entity_poly.entity_id
_entity_poly.type
_entity_poly.pdbx_seq_one_letter_code
_entity_poly.pdbx_strand_id
1 'polypeptide(L)'
;MLFILLLESYFNQTHEYGINASLNYDLNATDASDVTWWVNDTVQFKINLSGFIQNTSSLNLGTYNINITVNDTENNKAGFIFR
;
A
#
# COMPACT_ATOMS: atom_id res chain seq x y z
N MET A 1 22.88 -2.97 1.32
CA MET A 1 22.27 -2.65 0.01
C MET A 1 21.28 -1.51 0.24
N LEU A 2 21.15 -0.56 -0.69
CA LEU A 2 20.36 0.65 -0.45
C LEU A 2 18.96 0.44 -1.02
N PHE A 3 17.97 0.39 -0.12
CA PHE A 3 16.56 0.38 -0.46
C PHE A 3 16.20 1.69 -1.17
N ILE A 4 15.68 1.63 -2.40
CA ILE A 4 15.11 2.80 -3.09
C ILE A 4 13.63 2.53 -3.30
N LEU A 5 12.81 3.08 -2.40
CA LEU A 5 11.39 3.28 -2.68
C LEU A 5 11.30 4.43 -3.69
N LEU A 6 10.98 4.13 -4.96
CA LEU A 6 10.59 5.17 -5.89
C LEU A 6 9.21 5.66 -5.46
N LEU A 7 9.23 6.78 -4.75
CA LEU A 7 8.10 7.38 -4.06
C LEU A 7 7.20 8.17 -5.05
N GLU A 8 6.87 7.61 -6.21
CA GLU A 8 6.24 8.40 -7.28
C GLU A 8 4.75 8.69 -7.07
N SER A 9 4.09 8.12 -6.05
CA SER A 9 2.64 8.35 -5.84
C SER A 9 2.14 8.21 -4.40
N TYR A 10 2.95 8.57 -3.40
CA TYR A 10 2.60 8.39 -1.98
C TYR A 10 2.00 9.64 -1.36
N PHE A 11 1.00 10.22 -2.03
CA PHE A 11 0.24 11.33 -1.46
C PHE A 11 -1.09 10.81 -0.92
N ASN A 12 -1.52 11.38 0.19
CA ASN A 12 -2.86 11.16 0.74
C ASN A 12 -3.92 11.41 -0.36
N GLN A 13 -5.03 10.69 -0.29
CA GLN A 13 -6.06 10.74 -1.29
C GLN A 13 -7.45 10.93 -0.70
N THR A 14 -8.24 11.70 -1.43
CA THR A 14 -9.65 11.89 -1.15
C THR A 14 -10.44 11.30 -2.30
N HIS A 15 -11.23 10.26 -2.01
CA HIS A 15 -12.19 9.71 -2.96
C HIS A 15 -13.59 10.18 -2.61
N GLU A 16 -14.35 10.59 -3.62
CA GLU A 16 -15.79 10.83 -3.47
C GLU A 16 -16.50 9.50 -3.21
N TYR A 17 -17.49 9.49 -2.33
CA TYR A 17 -18.28 8.29 -2.06
C TYR A 17 -19.28 8.01 -3.19
N GLY A 18 -19.23 6.81 -3.76
CA GLY A 18 -20.09 6.42 -4.87
C GLY A 18 -19.78 5.01 -5.39
N ILE A 19 -20.54 4.56 -6.39
CA ILE A 19 -20.52 3.18 -6.92
C ILE A 19 -19.14 2.79 -7.48
N ASN A 20 -18.30 3.78 -7.83
CA ASN A 20 -16.94 3.57 -8.37
C ASN A 20 -15.83 4.01 -7.41
N ALA A 21 -16.14 4.32 -6.15
CA ALA A 21 -15.17 4.73 -5.14
C ALA A 21 -14.41 3.50 -4.61
N SER A 22 -13.43 3.05 -5.37
CA SER A 22 -12.56 1.94 -4.98
C SER A 22 -11.11 2.41 -4.94
N LEU A 23 -10.42 2.05 -3.86
CA LEU A 23 -8.99 2.27 -3.75
C LEU A 23 -8.31 1.19 -4.61
N ASN A 24 -7.51 1.60 -5.62
CA ASN A 24 -6.68 0.69 -6.40
C ASN A 24 -5.36 1.39 -6.73
N TYR A 25 -4.25 0.93 -6.15
CA TYR A 25 -2.93 1.54 -6.35
C TYR A 25 -1.85 0.50 -6.54
N ASP A 26 -0.99 0.74 -7.53
CA ASP A 26 0.26 0.00 -7.72
C ASP A 26 1.38 0.69 -6.94
N LEU A 27 1.92 -0.01 -5.96
CA LEU A 27 3.07 0.43 -5.19
C LEU A 27 4.33 -0.23 -5.73
N ASN A 28 5.37 0.58 -5.93
CA ASN A 28 6.64 0.11 -6.46
C ASN A 28 7.73 0.22 -5.40
N ALA A 29 8.51 -0.85 -5.25
CA ALA A 29 9.75 -0.86 -4.50
C ALA A 29 10.85 -1.44 -5.40
N THR A 30 12.04 -0.84 -5.36
CA THR A 30 13.21 -1.37 -6.05
C THR A 30 14.22 -1.83 -5.02
N ASP A 31 14.56 -3.11 -5.08
CA ASP A 31 15.65 -3.71 -4.31
C ASP A 31 16.38 -4.72 -5.20
N ALA A 32 17.62 -5.11 -4.84
CA ALA A 32 18.32 -6.15 -5.58
C ALA A 32 17.83 -7.55 -5.21
N SER A 33 17.12 -7.67 -4.10
CA SER A 33 16.48 -8.88 -3.62
C SER A 33 14.96 -8.80 -3.79
N ASP A 34 14.30 -9.96 -3.77
CA ASP A 34 12.84 -10.02 -3.81
C ASP A 34 12.23 -9.33 -2.58
N VAL A 35 11.10 -8.66 -2.79
CA VAL A 35 10.37 -7.95 -1.74
C VAL A 35 9.00 -8.56 -1.48
N THR A 36 8.54 -8.46 -0.25
CA THR A 36 7.20 -8.85 0.18
C THR A 36 6.48 -7.67 0.80
N TRP A 37 5.15 -7.61 0.61
CA TRP A 37 4.32 -6.48 1.02
C TRP A 37 3.29 -6.88 2.08
N TRP A 38 2.98 -5.96 2.99
CA TRP A 38 1.94 -6.10 4.00
C TRP A 38 1.18 -4.79 4.20
N VAL A 39 -0.11 -4.91 4.50
CA VAL A 39 -0.97 -3.83 4.98
C VAL A 39 -1.43 -4.15 6.39
N ASN A 40 -1.48 -3.15 7.27
CA ASN A 40 -1.91 -3.34 8.66
C ASN A 40 -3.41 -3.63 8.80
N ASP A 41 -4.25 -2.97 8.01
CA ASP A 41 -5.70 -3.17 8.00
C ASP A 41 -6.09 -4.18 6.91
N THR A 42 -6.04 -5.46 7.26
CA THR A 42 -6.38 -6.59 6.37
C THR A 42 -7.87 -6.85 6.26
N VAL A 43 -8.69 -6.17 7.07
CA VAL A 43 -10.16 -6.29 7.00
C VAL A 43 -10.69 -5.44 5.86
N GLN A 44 -10.23 -4.20 5.77
CA GLN A 44 -10.69 -3.23 4.75
C GLN A 44 -9.82 -3.25 3.50
N PHE A 45 -8.56 -3.69 3.58
CA PHE A 45 -7.62 -3.65 2.47
C PHE A 45 -6.89 -4.98 2.27
N LYS A 46 -6.46 -5.22 1.04
CA LYS A 46 -5.57 -6.32 0.68
C LYS A 46 -4.49 -5.80 -0.25
N ILE A 47 -3.27 -6.31 -0.06
CA ILE A 47 -2.12 -6.04 -0.92
C ILE A 47 -1.56 -7.37 -1.42
N ASN A 48 -1.21 -7.44 -2.71
CA ASN A 48 -0.60 -8.64 -3.27
C ASN A 48 0.94 -8.55 -3.23
N LEU A 49 1.62 -9.62 -3.68
CA LEU A 49 3.09 -9.67 -3.70
C LEU A 49 3.73 -8.69 -4.69
N SER A 50 2.98 -8.16 -5.66
CA SER A 50 3.48 -7.16 -6.61
C SER A 50 3.28 -5.72 -6.14
N GLY A 51 2.77 -5.50 -4.91
CA GLY A 51 2.51 -4.17 -4.38
C GLY A 51 1.18 -3.55 -4.80
N PHE A 52 0.28 -4.31 -5.45
CA PHE A 52 -1.06 -3.82 -5.78
C PHE A 52 -1.97 -3.86 -4.56
N ILE A 53 -2.39 -2.69 -4.06
CA ILE A 53 -3.33 -2.53 -2.95
C ILE A 53 -4.72 -2.17 -3.45
N GLN A 54 -5.73 -2.79 -2.84
CA GLN A 54 -7.12 -2.44 -3.06
C GLN A 54 -7.97 -2.65 -1.79
N ASN A 55 -9.14 -2.03 -1.75
CA ASN A 55 -10.14 -2.34 -0.72
C ASN A 55 -10.74 -3.75 -0.91
N THR A 56 -11.10 -4.42 0.17
CA THR A 56 -11.72 -5.77 0.17
C THR A 56 -13.20 -5.72 -0.21
N SER A 57 -13.90 -4.67 0.24
CA SER A 57 -15.31 -4.34 -0.04
C SER A 57 -15.49 -2.82 -0.08
N SER A 58 -16.68 -2.34 -0.45
CA SER A 58 -17.00 -0.90 -0.42
C SER A 58 -16.66 -0.28 0.94
N LEU A 59 -15.92 0.83 0.92
CA LEU A 59 -15.52 1.55 2.12
C LEU A 59 -16.64 2.48 2.59
N ASN A 60 -16.85 2.54 3.89
CA ASN A 60 -17.72 3.56 4.48
C ASN A 60 -17.03 4.92 4.43
N LEU A 61 -17.84 5.99 4.45
CA LEU A 61 -17.35 7.36 4.63
C LEU A 61 -16.47 7.47 5.87
N GLY A 62 -15.24 7.96 5.68
CA GLY A 62 -14.28 8.11 6.76
C GLY A 62 -12.86 8.30 6.25
N THR A 63 -11.94 8.46 7.19
CA THR A 63 -10.50 8.54 6.92
C THR A 63 -9.84 7.25 7.37
N TYR A 64 -9.08 6.62 6.49
CA TYR A 64 -8.35 5.39 6.75
C TYR A 64 -6.86 5.69 6.78
N ASN A 65 -6.23 5.53 7.96
CA ASN A 65 -4.77 5.62 8.05
C ASN A 65 -4.19 4.22 7.89
N ILE A 66 -3.76 3.89 6.67
CA ILE A 66 -3.19 2.59 6.36
C ILE A 66 -1.67 2.66 6.39
N ASN A 67 -1.05 1.73 7.12
CA ASN A 67 0.39 1.54 7.14
C ASN A 67 0.73 0.35 6.25
N ILE A 68 1.57 0.61 5.25
CA ILE A 68 2.03 -0.38 4.32
C ILE A 68 3.51 -0.59 4.55
N THR A 69 3.90 -1.85 4.71
CA THR A 69 5.28 -2.26 4.95
C THR A 69 5.76 -3.12 3.80
N VAL A 70 7.01 -2.94 3.42
CA VAL A 70 7.73 -3.78 2.47
C VAL A 70 9.02 -4.26 3.11
N ASN A 71 9.37 -5.53 2.88
CA ASN A 71 10.53 -6.21 3.45
C ASN A 71 11.23 -7.01 2.35
N ASP A 72 12.55 -6.94 2.28
CA ASP A 72 13.36 -7.80 1.43
C ASP A 72 13.71 -9.14 2.12
N THR A 73 14.48 -9.99 1.44
CA THR A 73 14.94 -11.29 1.95
C THR A 73 16.00 -11.20 3.05
N GLU A 74 16.67 -10.05 3.16
CA GLU A 74 17.67 -9.70 4.15
C GLU A 74 17.07 -9.04 5.40
N ASN A 75 15.74 -8.93 5.45
CA ASN A 75 14.95 -8.36 6.52
C ASN A 75 15.13 -6.83 6.70
N ASN A 76 15.52 -6.11 5.63
CA ASN A 76 15.45 -4.66 5.58
C ASN A 76 14.02 -4.22 5.27
N LYS A 77 13.50 -3.29 6.07
CA LYS A 77 12.11 -2.86 6.02
C LYS A 77 11.98 -1.38 5.72
N ALA A 78 10.96 -1.05 4.94
CA ALA A 78 10.43 0.30 4.85
C ALA A 78 8.92 0.29 5.11
N GLY A 79 8.42 1.37 5.69
CA GLY A 79 7.00 1.56 5.91
C GLY A 79 6.59 3.00 5.64
N PHE A 80 5.35 3.17 5.19
CA PHE A 80 4.78 4.48 4.94
C PHE A 80 3.29 4.48 5.29
N ILE A 81 2.78 5.66 5.62
CA ILE A 81 1.36 5.87 5.89
C ILE A 81 0.73 6.42 4.62
N PHE A 82 -0.27 5.72 4.12
CA PHE A 82 -1.17 6.19 3.09
C PHE A 82 -2.49 6.58 3.76
N ARG A 83 -3.04 7.74 3.40
CA ARG A 83 -4.26 8.31 4.00
C ARG A 83 -5.26 8.69 2.94
#